data_AF-A0A974CPC4-F1
#
_entry.id   AF-A0A974CPC4-F1
#
_cell.length_a   1.000
_cell.length_b   1.000
_cell.length_c   1.000
_cell.angle_alpha   90.00
_cell.angle_beta   90.00
_cell.angle_gamma   90.00
#
_symmetry.space_group_name_H-M   'P 1'
#
loop_
_entity.id
_entity.type
_entity.pdbx_description
1 polymer ?
#
loop_
_entity_poly.entity_id
_entity_poly.type
_entity_poly.pdbx_seq_one_letter_code
_entity_poly.pdbx_strand_id
1 'polypeptide(L)'
;MFGCCRATNRLPWGSLLQKFVFQARPLSGADAVTALRPFYFAVHPDFFGQHPMEREVNENSLKRLNGYLTSLQKPSQKSHKPAQLTFYVRETEPNTMNDPDTIKTTGFRTVHFTLQTRDLLSTVLDILNSCSLSTAHVNTSEVGMESKPHMGTKTAFDRPIKWDKTYYSFTGFKDPEEELEQAQRVETTIIPWLENNQSLANKKLTKSFPLREELERLKNELADQLQLSDIRWQRSWGVAHRCSQLHSLSRLIQQNPETLKMAKGRTLLFTDETGMNASGHVMLGTMDVHHQWAKLFERLSSYTYLERKLLHLQDRISHLLGGIEIVHIEEQQSLLTIEEYYRMLETFYNKLLSSRMPIHPRSLRCLKMILQSDRFAPRLHEMGHYIIPTLCDPASLQWFLLTHSQQARENLKRKEELTFVEQELTTLCKDRSSLSRLYKEPSISCVQMIDCCKRLTEEPLLCLTGMHLCISHYYSVLQDGDLCIPWNWKR
;
A
#
# COMPACT_ATOMS: atom_id res chain seq x y z
N MET A 1 69.91 24.58 -24.92
CA MET A 1 69.85 23.74 -26.13
C MET A 1 68.44 23.18 -26.24
N PHE A 2 67.75 23.60 -27.30
CA PHE A 2 66.63 23.00 -28.05
C PHE A 2 65.62 22.14 -27.25
N GLY A 3 64.36 22.54 -27.06
CA GLY A 3 63.37 22.97 -28.08
C GLY A 3 62.53 21.73 -28.48
N CYS A 4 61.21 21.71 -28.61
CA CYS A 4 60.28 22.75 -29.05
C CYS A 4 58.83 22.33 -28.72
N CYS A 5 57.96 23.34 -28.66
CA CYS A 5 56.51 23.30 -28.50
C CYS A 5 55.74 22.91 -29.80
N ARG A 6 54.39 22.91 -29.67
CA ARG A 6 53.32 23.10 -30.69
C ARG A 6 52.79 21.83 -31.37
N ALA A 7 51.52 21.71 -31.79
CA ALA A 7 50.31 22.53 -31.65
C ALA A 7 49.08 21.69 -32.09
N THR A 8 47.92 22.24 -31.79
CA THR A 8 46.54 21.89 -32.13
C THR A 8 46.19 21.76 -33.63
N ASN A 9 45.14 20.95 -33.87
CA ASN A 9 44.09 21.00 -34.90
C ASN A 9 44.42 20.59 -36.35
N ARG A 10 43.71 19.55 -36.86
CA ARG A 10 42.57 19.67 -37.80
C ARG A 10 42.16 18.27 -38.34
N LEU A 11 40.85 18.00 -38.34
CA LEU A 11 40.15 16.93 -39.08
C LEU A 11 40.42 17.05 -40.60
N PRO A 12 40.29 15.96 -41.40
CA PRO A 12 39.02 15.75 -42.10
C PRO A 12 38.58 14.28 -42.33
N TRP A 13 37.29 14.19 -42.67
CA TRP A 13 36.48 13.03 -43.06
C TRP A 13 37.06 12.14 -44.17
N GLY A 14 36.59 10.88 -44.21
CA GLY A 14 36.27 10.22 -45.48
C GLY A 14 36.75 8.79 -45.66
N SER A 15 35.79 7.86 -45.57
CA SER A 15 35.79 6.51 -46.16
C SER A 15 36.68 5.44 -45.52
N LEU A 16 36.02 4.44 -44.92
CA LEU A 16 36.25 3.03 -45.19
C LEU A 16 35.02 2.26 -44.71
N LEU A 17 34.06 2.11 -45.64
CA LEU A 17 32.91 1.23 -45.55
C LEU A 17 33.41 -0.21 -45.37
N GLN A 18 33.36 -0.73 -44.14
CA GLN A 18 33.54 -2.15 -43.88
C GLN A 18 32.16 -2.79 -43.67
N LYS A 19 31.87 -3.71 -44.58
CA LYS A 19 30.63 -4.50 -44.73
C LYS A 19 30.17 -5.09 -43.39
N PHE A 20 29.10 -4.55 -42.83
CA PHE A 20 28.29 -5.27 -41.84
C PHE A 20 27.39 -6.25 -42.58
N VAL A 21 27.77 -7.52 -42.55
CA VAL A 21 26.85 -8.63 -42.83
C VAL A 21 25.86 -8.65 -41.67
N PHE A 22 24.62 -8.23 -41.90
CA PHE A 22 23.51 -8.44 -40.97
C PHE A 22 23.30 -9.95 -40.81
N GLN A 23 23.77 -10.52 -39.69
CA GLN A 23 23.31 -11.82 -39.24
C GLN A 23 22.04 -11.61 -38.41
N ALA A 24 20.88 -11.87 -39.01
CA ALA A 24 19.61 -11.96 -38.30
C ALA A 24 19.69 -13.11 -37.27
N ARG A 25 19.31 -12.85 -36.03
CA ARG A 25 19.17 -13.90 -35.01
C ARG A 25 18.04 -14.86 -35.41
N PRO A 26 18.22 -16.19 -35.39
CA PRO A 26 17.12 -17.12 -35.57
C PRO A 26 16.16 -17.04 -34.37
N LEU A 27 14.85 -17.10 -34.66
CA LEU A 27 13.77 -16.96 -33.70
C LEU A 27 13.83 -18.10 -32.66
N SER A 28 13.83 -17.78 -31.36
CA SER A 28 13.88 -18.80 -30.30
C SER A 28 12.53 -19.49 -30.15
N GLY A 29 12.51 -20.71 -29.60
CA GLY A 29 11.26 -21.44 -29.36
C GLY A 29 10.26 -20.72 -28.46
N ALA A 30 10.75 -19.92 -27.51
CA ALA A 30 9.91 -19.08 -26.65
C ALA A 30 9.30 -17.89 -27.40
N ASP A 31 10.02 -17.33 -28.38
CA ASP A 31 9.56 -16.22 -29.20
C ASP A 31 8.45 -16.69 -30.16
N ALA A 32 8.57 -17.92 -30.68
CA ALA A 32 7.54 -18.53 -31.53
C ALA A 32 6.24 -18.81 -30.78
N VAL A 33 6.31 -19.30 -29.54
CA VAL A 33 5.12 -19.53 -28.70
C VAL A 33 4.44 -18.21 -28.32
N THR A 34 5.23 -17.16 -28.06
CA THR A 34 4.70 -15.82 -27.76
C THR A 34 4.02 -15.21 -28.99
N ALA A 35 4.64 -15.35 -30.18
CA ALA A 35 4.07 -14.89 -31.45
C ALA A 35 2.79 -15.63 -31.84
N LEU A 36 2.67 -16.92 -31.54
CA LEU A 36 1.48 -17.74 -31.82
C LEU A 36 0.37 -17.59 -30.75
N ARG A 37 0.57 -16.79 -29.70
CA ARG A 37 -0.42 -16.63 -28.61
C ARG A 37 -1.82 -16.20 -29.10
N PRO A 38 -1.99 -15.25 -30.05
CA PRO A 38 -3.30 -14.92 -30.61
C PRO A 38 -3.97 -16.12 -31.31
N PHE A 39 -3.17 -16.94 -32.00
CA PHE A 39 -3.65 -18.16 -32.63
C PHE A 39 -4.10 -19.19 -31.58
N TYR A 40 -3.29 -19.44 -30.54
CA TYR A 40 -3.66 -20.38 -29.48
C TYR A 40 -4.96 -19.99 -28.78
N PHE A 41 -5.20 -18.68 -28.54
CA PHE A 41 -6.48 -18.22 -27.99
C PHE A 41 -7.66 -18.48 -28.93
N ALA A 42 -7.48 -18.31 -30.24
CA ALA A 42 -8.54 -18.48 -31.23
C ALA A 42 -8.94 -19.96 -31.45
N VAL A 43 -8.02 -20.91 -31.22
CA VAL A 43 -8.26 -22.35 -31.44
C VAL A 43 -8.27 -23.17 -30.14
N HIS A 44 -8.18 -22.56 -28.96
CA HIS A 44 -8.02 -23.31 -27.70
C HIS A 44 -9.26 -24.18 -27.43
N PRO A 45 -9.09 -25.50 -27.13
CA PRO A 45 -10.19 -26.44 -26.95
C PRO A 45 -11.23 -26.02 -25.89
N ASP A 46 -10.81 -25.29 -24.86
CA ASP A 46 -11.69 -24.82 -23.78
C ASP A 46 -12.76 -23.83 -24.25
N PHE A 47 -12.53 -23.12 -25.37
CA PHE A 47 -13.53 -22.21 -25.95
C PHE A 47 -14.55 -22.93 -26.84
N PHE A 48 -14.38 -24.24 -27.09
CA PHE A 48 -15.28 -25.08 -27.90
C PHE A 48 -16.10 -26.05 -27.03
N GLY A 49 -16.36 -25.72 -25.77
CA GLY A 49 -17.09 -26.60 -24.83
C GLY A 49 -18.49 -27.03 -25.29
N GLN A 50 -19.13 -26.25 -26.17
CA GLN A 50 -20.44 -26.57 -26.76
C GLN A 50 -20.36 -27.37 -28.08
N HIS A 51 -19.14 -27.61 -28.60
CA HIS A 51 -18.85 -28.18 -29.91
C HIS A 51 -17.79 -29.30 -29.79
N PRO A 52 -18.19 -30.50 -29.33
CA PRO A 52 -17.26 -31.56 -28.95
C PRO A 52 -16.44 -32.13 -30.11
N MET A 53 -16.99 -32.13 -31.34
CA MET A 53 -16.29 -32.64 -32.53
C MET A 53 -15.17 -31.69 -32.97
N GLU A 54 -15.46 -30.39 -32.97
CA GLU A 54 -14.54 -29.31 -33.33
C GLU A 54 -13.44 -29.15 -32.27
N ARG A 55 -13.81 -29.33 -30.98
CA ARG A 55 -12.87 -29.39 -29.85
C ARG A 55 -11.85 -30.50 -30.02
N GLU A 56 -12.29 -31.71 -30.36
CA GLU A 56 -11.40 -32.86 -30.55
C GLU A 56 -10.46 -32.66 -31.75
N VAL A 57 -10.96 -32.10 -32.85
CA VAL A 57 -10.13 -31.76 -34.01
C VAL A 57 -9.07 -30.72 -33.66
N ASN A 58 -9.44 -29.64 -32.94
CA ASN A 58 -8.49 -28.62 -32.50
C ASN A 58 -7.46 -29.15 -31.51
N GLU A 59 -7.85 -30.01 -30.57
CA GLU A 59 -6.92 -30.60 -29.61
C GLU A 59 -5.91 -31.53 -30.29
N ASN A 60 -6.37 -32.38 -31.21
CA ASN A 60 -5.52 -33.28 -31.98
C ASN A 60 -4.58 -32.51 -32.93
N SER A 61 -5.08 -31.45 -33.57
CA SER A 61 -4.26 -30.59 -34.43
C SER A 61 -3.26 -29.75 -33.64
N LEU A 62 -3.59 -29.24 -32.44
CA LEU A 62 -2.66 -28.54 -31.54
C LEU A 62 -1.54 -29.46 -31.05
N LYS A 63 -1.85 -30.71 -30.69
CA LYS A 63 -0.85 -31.72 -30.31
C LYS A 63 0.12 -31.98 -31.46
N ARG A 64 -0.39 -32.13 -32.69
CA ARG A 64 0.43 -32.34 -33.90
C ARG A 64 1.28 -31.11 -34.24
N LEU A 65 0.73 -29.89 -34.06
CA LEU A 65 1.46 -28.63 -34.26
C LEU A 65 2.61 -28.48 -33.26
N ASN A 66 2.34 -28.67 -31.97
CA ASN A 66 3.35 -28.57 -30.92
C ASN A 66 4.43 -29.66 -31.06
N GLY A 67 4.05 -30.87 -31.47
CA GLY A 67 4.99 -31.93 -31.84
C GLY A 67 5.88 -31.55 -33.02
N TYR A 68 5.33 -30.87 -34.03
CA TYR A 68 6.09 -30.38 -35.17
C TYR A 68 7.05 -29.25 -34.78
N LEU A 69 6.59 -28.24 -34.03
CA LEU A 69 7.42 -27.12 -33.56
C LEU A 69 8.58 -27.57 -32.64
N THR A 70 8.32 -28.53 -31.75
CA THR A 70 9.37 -29.11 -30.89
C THR A 70 10.38 -29.95 -31.69
N SER A 71 9.95 -30.59 -32.78
CA SER A 71 10.85 -31.33 -33.68
C SER A 71 11.74 -30.40 -34.53
N LEU A 72 11.24 -29.21 -34.91
CA LEU A 72 12.04 -28.20 -35.60
C LEU A 72 13.12 -27.56 -34.70
N GLN A 73 12.90 -27.54 -33.37
CA GLN A 73 13.86 -26.99 -32.40
C GLN A 73 15.03 -27.94 -32.07
N LYS A 74 14.97 -29.23 -32.46
CA LYS A 74 16.01 -30.24 -32.19
C LYS A 74 16.53 -30.85 -33.50
N PRO A 75 17.72 -30.47 -34.00
CA PRO A 75 18.18 -30.81 -35.36
C PRO A 75 18.70 -32.26 -35.54
N SER A 76 18.30 -33.21 -34.70
CA SER A 76 18.79 -34.59 -34.75
C SER A 76 17.71 -35.56 -35.25
N GLN A 77 17.76 -35.85 -36.56
CA GLN A 77 17.12 -36.93 -37.32
C GLN A 77 15.66 -36.77 -37.83
N LYS A 78 15.57 -36.73 -39.18
CA LYS A 78 14.59 -37.31 -40.14
C LYS A 78 13.99 -36.30 -41.11
N SER A 79 13.85 -36.70 -42.37
CA SER A 79 13.16 -35.93 -43.43
C SER A 79 11.71 -35.68 -43.04
N HIS A 80 11.30 -34.41 -43.06
CA HIS A 80 9.95 -33.99 -42.66
C HIS A 80 8.94 -34.38 -43.72
N LYS A 81 7.94 -35.20 -43.34
CA LYS A 81 6.74 -35.40 -44.17
C LYS A 81 5.82 -34.20 -43.96
N PRO A 82 5.23 -33.62 -45.02
CA PRO A 82 4.22 -32.57 -44.90
C PRO A 82 3.11 -32.97 -43.93
N ALA A 83 2.87 -32.15 -42.90
CA ALA A 83 1.76 -32.37 -41.97
C ALA A 83 0.61 -31.43 -42.34
N GLN A 84 -0.48 -31.98 -42.88
CA GLN A 84 -1.73 -31.24 -43.02
C GLN A 84 -2.43 -31.16 -41.66
N LEU A 85 -2.76 -29.93 -41.27
CA LEU A 85 -3.49 -29.61 -40.04
C LEU A 85 -4.79 -28.90 -40.39
N THR A 86 -5.82 -29.21 -39.60
CA THR A 86 -7.15 -28.61 -39.71
C THR A 86 -7.51 -28.00 -38.37
N PHE A 87 -7.86 -26.71 -38.36
CA PHE A 87 -8.35 -26.00 -37.18
C PHE A 87 -9.69 -25.35 -37.45
N TYR A 88 -10.54 -25.32 -36.42
CA TYR A 88 -11.74 -24.50 -36.39
C TYR A 88 -11.43 -23.23 -35.60
N VAL A 89 -11.68 -22.07 -36.22
CA VAL A 89 -11.45 -20.73 -35.64
C VAL A 89 -12.80 -20.03 -35.50
N ARG A 90 -13.07 -19.42 -34.35
CA ARG A 90 -14.30 -18.64 -34.13
C ARG A 90 -14.17 -17.25 -34.78
N GLU A 91 -15.05 -16.95 -35.72
CA GLU A 91 -15.06 -15.63 -36.37
C GLU A 91 -15.75 -14.62 -35.45
N THR A 92 -15.09 -13.50 -35.17
CA THR A 92 -15.58 -12.51 -34.20
C THR A 92 -16.35 -11.35 -34.84
N GLU A 93 -16.41 -11.26 -36.17
CA GLU A 93 -17.23 -10.25 -36.87
C GLU A 93 -17.92 -10.78 -38.13
N PRO A 94 -19.19 -10.39 -38.39
CA PRO A 94 -19.94 -10.79 -39.58
C PRO A 94 -19.54 -9.90 -40.77
N ASN A 95 -18.61 -10.35 -41.61
CA ASN A 95 -18.29 -9.62 -42.84
C ASN A 95 -19.26 -10.00 -43.98
N THR A 96 -20.05 -9.02 -44.41
CA THR A 96 -20.80 -9.03 -45.66
C THR A 96 -19.83 -9.04 -46.84
N MET A 97 -19.83 -10.10 -47.66
CA MET A 97 -19.88 -10.05 -49.14
C MET A 97 -19.64 -11.45 -49.75
N ASN A 98 -20.66 -11.85 -50.51
CA ASN A 98 -20.80 -12.90 -51.53
C ASN A 98 -19.55 -13.64 -52.06
N ASP A 99 -19.51 -14.96 -51.83
CA ASP A 99 -19.00 -15.94 -52.79
C ASP A 99 -19.84 -17.25 -52.65
N PRO A 100 -20.43 -17.84 -53.72
CA PRO A 100 -21.53 -18.80 -53.56
C PRO A 100 -21.15 -20.28 -53.35
N ASP A 101 -19.89 -20.66 -53.18
CA ASP A 101 -19.49 -22.09 -53.22
C ASP A 101 -18.80 -22.62 -51.95
N THR A 102 -19.13 -22.09 -50.77
CA THR A 102 -18.71 -22.73 -49.50
C THR A 102 -19.90 -22.99 -48.58
N ILE A 103 -20.19 -24.26 -48.35
CA ILE A 103 -21.26 -24.79 -47.50
C ILE A 103 -21.13 -24.18 -46.09
N LYS A 104 -22.12 -23.36 -45.72
CA LYS A 104 -22.21 -22.69 -44.40
C LYS A 104 -22.57 -23.71 -43.31
N THR A 105 -21.59 -24.10 -42.50
CA THR A 105 -21.81 -24.67 -41.16
C THR A 105 -21.32 -23.68 -40.11
N THR A 106 -22.27 -23.05 -39.42
CA THR A 106 -22.20 -22.47 -38.07
C THR A 106 -20.89 -21.78 -37.65
N GLY A 107 -20.84 -20.44 -37.64
CA GLY A 107 -20.02 -19.58 -36.75
C GLY A 107 -18.50 -19.77 -36.66
N PHE A 108 -17.95 -20.73 -37.40
CA PHE A 108 -16.57 -21.17 -37.33
C PHE A 108 -16.00 -21.22 -38.74
N ARG A 109 -14.81 -20.64 -38.91
CA ARG A 109 -14.02 -20.76 -40.13
C ARG A 109 -13.09 -21.96 -39.99
N THR A 110 -13.21 -22.92 -40.90
CA THR A 110 -12.24 -24.01 -41.01
C THR A 110 -11.00 -23.51 -41.73
N VAL A 111 -9.83 -23.70 -41.11
CA VAL A 111 -8.54 -23.33 -41.68
C VAL A 111 -7.73 -24.60 -41.89
N HIS A 112 -7.29 -24.81 -43.14
CA HIS A 112 -6.39 -25.90 -43.52
C HIS A 112 -5.06 -25.33 -43.97
N PHE A 113 -3.96 -25.80 -43.39
CA PHE A 113 -2.62 -25.47 -43.87
C PHE A 113 -1.69 -26.67 -43.75
N THR A 114 -0.68 -26.69 -44.63
CA THR A 114 0.29 -27.78 -44.68
C THR A 114 1.63 -27.28 -44.20
N LEU A 115 2.17 -27.87 -43.14
CA LEU A 115 3.50 -27.55 -42.63
C LEU A 115 4.55 -28.29 -43.47
N GLN A 116 5.25 -27.54 -44.34
CA GLN A 116 6.28 -28.07 -45.26
C GLN A 116 7.67 -27.45 -45.04
N THR A 117 7.74 -26.33 -44.34
CA THR A 117 8.94 -25.50 -44.21
C THR A 117 9.90 -25.99 -43.11
N ARG A 118 11.21 -25.83 -43.35
CA ARG A 118 12.27 -26.22 -42.40
C ARG A 118 12.64 -25.13 -41.39
N ASP A 119 12.10 -23.91 -41.56
CA ASP A 119 12.45 -22.75 -40.74
C ASP A 119 11.27 -22.29 -39.87
N LEU A 120 11.54 -22.10 -38.58
CA LEU A 120 10.57 -21.81 -37.53
C LEU A 120 9.84 -20.48 -37.76
N LEU A 121 10.56 -19.47 -38.27
CA LEU A 121 10.01 -18.13 -38.53
C LEU A 121 9.01 -18.16 -39.68
N SER A 122 9.33 -18.86 -40.76
CA SER A 122 8.42 -19.06 -41.89
C SER A 122 7.16 -19.82 -41.48
N THR A 123 7.29 -20.87 -40.67
CA THR A 123 6.14 -21.63 -40.16
C THR A 123 5.20 -20.79 -39.27
N VAL A 124 5.74 -19.92 -38.41
CA VAL A 124 4.90 -19.03 -37.57
C VAL A 124 4.13 -18.01 -38.42
N LEU A 125 4.80 -17.43 -39.42
CA LEU A 125 4.15 -16.48 -40.33
C LEU A 125 3.09 -17.17 -41.21
N ASP A 126 3.36 -18.38 -41.71
CA ASP A 126 2.40 -19.16 -42.49
C ASP A 126 1.14 -19.49 -41.68
N ILE A 127 1.28 -19.81 -40.39
CA ILE A 127 0.15 -20.09 -39.48
C ILE A 127 -0.68 -18.83 -39.21
N LEU A 128 -0.03 -17.71 -38.88
CA LEU A 128 -0.71 -16.45 -38.58
C LEU A 128 -1.44 -15.90 -39.82
N ASN A 129 -0.80 -15.96 -41.00
CA ASN A 129 -1.42 -15.55 -42.26
C ASN A 129 -2.58 -16.47 -42.66
N SER A 130 -2.45 -17.79 -42.49
CA SER A 130 -3.54 -18.74 -42.80
C SER A 130 -4.79 -18.50 -41.93
N CYS A 131 -4.59 -17.98 -40.72
CA CYS A 131 -5.66 -17.64 -39.78
C CYS A 131 -6.15 -16.18 -39.90
N SER A 132 -5.66 -15.41 -40.87
CA SER A 132 -5.97 -13.97 -41.04
C SER A 132 -5.66 -13.11 -39.80
N LEU A 133 -4.65 -13.49 -39.01
CA LEU A 133 -4.24 -12.79 -37.78
C LEU A 133 -3.06 -11.85 -38.05
N SER A 134 -3.02 -10.72 -37.36
CA SER A 134 -2.00 -9.68 -37.57
C SER A 134 -0.57 -10.17 -37.27
N THR A 135 0.33 -10.03 -38.24
CA THR A 135 1.76 -10.38 -38.12
C THR A 135 2.63 -9.23 -37.58
N ALA A 136 2.02 -8.07 -37.26
CA ALA A 136 2.73 -6.84 -36.90
C ALA A 136 3.67 -6.98 -35.68
N HIS A 137 3.41 -7.97 -34.81
CA HIS A 137 4.13 -8.17 -33.55
C HIS A 137 5.35 -9.11 -33.69
N VAL A 138 5.54 -9.74 -34.85
CA VAL A 138 6.68 -10.65 -35.11
C VAL A 138 7.89 -9.90 -35.69
N ASN A 139 7.66 -8.74 -36.33
CA ASN A 139 8.72 -7.91 -36.93
C ASN A 139 9.33 -6.89 -35.96
N THR A 140 8.85 -6.79 -34.72
CA THR A 140 9.32 -5.82 -33.72
C THR A 140 10.43 -6.41 -32.86
N SER A 141 11.57 -6.73 -33.48
CA SER A 141 12.83 -7.00 -32.76
C SER A 141 13.65 -5.73 -32.53
N GLU A 142 13.02 -4.59 -32.23
CA GLU A 142 13.72 -3.35 -31.86
C GLU A 142 12.86 -2.45 -30.97
N VAL A 143 12.68 -2.76 -29.68
CA VAL A 143 12.62 -1.73 -28.61
C VAL A 143 13.11 -2.38 -27.31
N GLY A 144 14.18 -1.80 -26.76
CA GLY A 144 14.83 -2.29 -25.56
C GLY A 144 14.18 -1.86 -24.24
N MET A 145 14.57 -2.63 -23.22
CA MET A 145 15.02 -2.14 -21.92
C MET A 145 13.95 -1.61 -20.94
N GLU A 146 13.56 -2.47 -19.99
CA GLU A 146 13.45 -2.10 -18.57
C GLU A 146 13.42 -3.38 -17.70
N SER A 147 14.60 -3.86 -17.30
CA SER A 147 14.76 -4.89 -16.28
C SER A 147 14.89 -4.23 -14.91
N LYS A 148 13.85 -4.29 -14.08
CA LYS A 148 13.96 -3.97 -12.64
C LYS A 148 14.39 -5.22 -11.85
N PRO A 149 15.29 -5.09 -10.87
CA PRO A 149 15.86 -6.22 -10.16
C PRO A 149 14.87 -6.80 -9.15
N HIS A 150 14.61 -8.10 -9.23
CA HIS A 150 13.88 -8.84 -8.20
C HIS A 150 14.81 -9.16 -7.02
N MET A 151 14.64 -8.43 -5.91
CA MET A 151 15.10 -8.86 -4.59
C MET A 151 14.08 -9.85 -4.01
N GLY A 152 14.57 -11.04 -3.65
CA GLY A 152 13.78 -12.08 -3.02
C GLY A 152 13.61 -11.85 -1.52
N THR A 153 12.36 -11.83 -1.07
CA THR A 153 11.98 -12.20 0.30
C THR A 153 10.61 -12.87 0.25
N LYS A 154 10.52 -14.05 0.88
CA LYS A 154 9.32 -14.87 1.00
C LYS A 154 8.33 -14.18 1.94
N THR A 155 7.23 -13.68 1.41
CA THR A 155 6.01 -13.29 2.13
C THR A 155 4.81 -13.72 1.29
N ALA A 156 3.77 -14.22 1.95
CA ALA A 156 2.60 -14.85 1.35
C ALA A 156 2.02 -14.06 0.18
N PHE A 157 1.71 -14.78 -0.90
CA PHE A 157 1.17 -14.21 -2.14
C PHE A 157 -0.33 -13.91 -1.99
N ASP A 158 -0.67 -12.80 -1.35
CA ASP A 158 -1.87 -12.03 -1.72
C ASP A 158 -1.42 -10.95 -2.71
N ARG A 159 -1.05 -11.39 -3.91
CA ARG A 159 -0.97 -10.47 -5.04
C ARG A 159 -2.29 -10.60 -5.78
N PRO A 160 -3.07 -9.51 -5.92
CA PRO A 160 -4.22 -9.50 -6.80
C PRO A 160 -3.78 -9.99 -8.18
N ILE A 161 -4.49 -10.97 -8.73
CA ILE A 161 -4.24 -11.45 -10.09
C ILE A 161 -4.53 -10.27 -11.02
N LYS A 162 -3.47 -9.68 -11.59
CA LYS A 162 -3.61 -8.62 -12.57
C LYS A 162 -3.80 -9.26 -13.94
N TRP A 163 -5.03 -9.21 -14.45
CA TRP A 163 -5.34 -9.66 -15.79
C TRP A 163 -4.84 -8.64 -16.82
N ASP A 164 -4.41 -9.13 -17.98
CA ASP A 164 -4.04 -8.26 -19.10
C ASP A 164 -5.29 -7.54 -19.64
N LYS A 165 -5.13 -6.31 -20.16
CA LYS A 165 -6.25 -5.51 -20.68
C LYS A 165 -7.09 -6.24 -21.73
N THR A 166 -6.47 -7.15 -22.48
CA THR A 166 -7.15 -7.99 -23.47
C THR A 166 -8.20 -8.94 -22.86
N TYR A 167 -8.02 -9.36 -21.61
CA TYR A 167 -9.00 -10.17 -20.88
C TYR A 167 -10.31 -9.42 -20.66
N TYR A 168 -10.24 -8.17 -20.18
CA TYR A 168 -11.42 -7.34 -19.93
C TYR A 168 -12.15 -7.00 -21.23
N SER A 169 -11.42 -6.70 -22.31
CA SER A 169 -12.03 -6.45 -23.63
C SER A 169 -12.71 -7.69 -24.23
N PHE A 170 -12.18 -8.89 -23.99
CA PHE A 170 -12.71 -10.13 -24.58
C PHE A 170 -13.85 -10.74 -23.75
N THR A 171 -13.85 -10.55 -22.43
CA THR A 171 -14.86 -11.10 -21.51
C THR A 171 -16.02 -10.13 -21.24
N GLY A 172 -15.84 -8.83 -21.50
CA GLY A 172 -16.82 -7.79 -21.18
C GLY A 172 -16.86 -7.40 -19.70
N PHE A 173 -15.98 -7.95 -18.86
CA PHE A 173 -15.80 -7.47 -17.48
C PHE A 173 -15.09 -6.10 -17.48
N LYS A 174 -15.49 -5.21 -16.57
CA LYS A 174 -14.84 -3.91 -16.40
C LYS A 174 -13.47 -4.05 -15.76
N ASP A 175 -12.49 -3.32 -16.28
CA ASP A 175 -11.15 -3.25 -15.71
C ASP A 175 -11.19 -2.44 -14.38
N PRO A 176 -10.86 -3.05 -13.23
CA PRO A 176 -10.83 -2.36 -11.94
C PRO A 176 -9.85 -1.17 -11.91
N GLU A 177 -8.78 -1.23 -12.71
CA GLU A 177 -7.81 -0.16 -12.80
C GLU A 177 -8.35 1.03 -13.60
N GLU A 178 -9.17 0.79 -14.63
CA GLU A 178 -9.88 1.86 -15.36
C GLU A 178 -10.95 2.52 -14.48
N GLU A 179 -11.65 1.77 -13.61
CA GLU A 179 -12.58 2.35 -12.63
C GLU A 179 -11.86 3.25 -11.62
N LEU A 180 -10.69 2.82 -11.14
CA LEU A 180 -9.87 3.62 -10.23
C LEU A 180 -9.33 4.89 -10.91
N GLU A 181 -8.89 4.81 -12.16
CA GLU A 181 -8.46 5.96 -12.96
C GLU A 181 -9.62 6.92 -13.28
N GLN A 182 -10.82 6.40 -13.58
CA GLN A 182 -12.00 7.24 -13.84
C GLN A 182 -12.46 7.95 -12.56
N ALA A 183 -12.43 7.28 -11.41
CA ALA A 183 -12.72 7.90 -10.11
C ALA A 183 -11.70 8.99 -9.74
N GLN A 184 -10.44 8.86 -10.17
CA GLN A 184 -9.42 9.91 -10.00
C GLN A 184 -9.57 11.07 -11.00
N ARG A 185 -10.14 10.84 -12.18
CA ARG A 185 -10.28 11.86 -13.24
C ARG A 185 -11.43 12.85 -13.02
N VAL A 186 -12.44 12.51 -12.23
CA VAL A 186 -13.53 13.44 -11.90
C VAL A 186 -13.11 14.25 -10.68
N GLU A 187 -12.57 15.46 -10.89
CA GLU A 187 -12.36 16.43 -9.82
C GLU A 187 -13.72 16.70 -9.15
N THR A 188 -13.98 16.00 -8.05
CA THR A 188 -15.25 16.08 -7.36
C THR A 188 -15.24 17.35 -6.51
N THR A 189 -16.12 18.27 -6.86
CA THR A 189 -16.34 19.50 -6.09
C THR A 189 -17.19 19.23 -4.86
N ILE A 190 -16.98 20.00 -3.80
CA ILE A 190 -17.55 19.72 -2.48
C ILE A 190 -19.07 19.89 -2.46
N ILE A 191 -19.61 20.87 -3.19
CA ILE A 191 -21.05 21.18 -3.14
C ILE A 191 -21.88 20.04 -3.75
N PRO A 192 -21.67 19.60 -5.01
CA PRO A 192 -22.43 18.50 -5.59
C PRO A 192 -22.22 17.19 -4.82
N TRP A 193 -21.01 16.98 -4.28
CA TRP A 193 -20.74 15.80 -3.47
C TRP A 193 -21.56 15.79 -2.17
N LEU A 194 -21.61 16.90 -1.45
CA LEU A 194 -22.41 17.02 -0.23
C LEU A 194 -23.90 16.86 -0.53
N GLU A 195 -24.42 17.51 -1.57
CA GLU A 195 -25.83 17.40 -1.97
C GLU A 195 -26.22 15.95 -2.27
N ASN A 196 -25.36 15.20 -2.96
CA ASN A 196 -25.61 13.80 -3.30
C ASN A 196 -25.51 12.84 -2.10
N ASN A 197 -24.74 13.20 -1.06
CA ASN A 197 -24.40 12.29 0.03
C ASN A 197 -25.02 12.64 1.38
N GLN A 198 -25.53 13.86 1.57
CA GLN A 198 -26.05 14.35 2.84
C GLN A 198 -27.21 13.50 3.38
N SER A 199 -28.16 13.13 2.52
CA SER A 199 -29.32 12.31 2.91
C SER A 199 -28.90 10.90 3.34
N LEU A 200 -27.93 10.30 2.63
CA LEU A 200 -27.36 9.00 2.96
C LEU A 200 -26.59 9.04 4.28
N ALA A 201 -25.74 10.06 4.47
CA ALA A 201 -24.97 10.26 5.69
C ALA A 201 -25.90 10.41 6.91
N ASN A 202 -26.94 11.25 6.80
CA ASN A 202 -27.96 11.39 7.83
C ASN A 202 -28.65 10.08 8.17
N LYS A 203 -29.10 9.33 7.16
CA LYS A 203 -29.76 8.04 7.38
C LYS A 203 -28.84 7.06 8.12
N LYS A 204 -27.55 7.02 7.78
CA LYS A 204 -26.56 6.20 8.48
C LYS A 204 -26.30 6.71 9.91
N LEU A 205 -26.17 8.02 10.07
CA LEU A 205 -25.94 8.67 11.36
C LEU A 205 -27.09 8.38 12.33
N THR A 206 -28.34 8.57 11.89
CA THR A 206 -29.55 8.27 12.67
C THR A 206 -29.59 6.81 13.11
N LYS A 207 -29.25 5.89 12.22
CA LYS A 207 -29.16 4.45 12.55
C LYS A 207 -28.04 4.13 13.54
N SER A 208 -26.96 4.90 13.55
CA SER A 208 -25.81 4.68 14.41
C SER A 208 -26.00 5.21 15.85
N PHE A 209 -26.94 6.13 16.09
CA PHE A 209 -27.09 6.78 17.41
C PHE A 209 -27.21 5.79 18.58
N PRO A 210 -28.07 4.75 18.54
CA PRO A 210 -28.19 3.81 19.66
C PRO A 210 -26.87 3.07 19.95
N LEU A 211 -26.11 2.75 18.90
CA LEU A 211 -24.81 2.09 19.04
C LEU A 211 -23.76 3.03 19.63
N ARG A 212 -23.81 4.34 19.33
CA ARG A 212 -22.90 5.33 19.91
C ARG A 212 -23.19 5.56 21.39
N GLU A 213 -24.47 5.66 21.75
CA GLU A 213 -24.89 5.76 23.16
C GLU A 213 -24.45 4.51 23.94
N GLU A 214 -24.66 3.32 23.37
CA GLU A 214 -24.21 2.07 23.97
C GLU A 214 -22.68 2.01 24.08
N LEU A 215 -21.94 2.47 23.07
CA LEU A 215 -20.48 2.51 23.09
C LEU A 215 -19.97 3.37 24.26
N GLU A 216 -20.48 4.59 24.39
CA GLU A 216 -20.07 5.51 25.47
C GLU A 216 -20.51 4.97 26.84
N ARG A 217 -21.72 4.40 26.94
CA ARG A 217 -22.21 3.77 28.17
C ARG A 217 -21.30 2.63 28.62
N LEU A 218 -20.98 1.69 27.72
CA LEU A 218 -20.08 0.57 27.99
C LEU A 218 -18.67 1.05 28.30
N LYS A 219 -18.17 2.04 27.56
CA LYS A 219 -16.82 2.59 27.78
C LYS A 219 -16.70 3.13 29.20
N ASN A 220 -17.66 3.94 29.63
CA ASN A 220 -17.68 4.53 30.98
C ASN A 220 -17.88 3.46 32.05
N GLU A 221 -18.85 2.55 31.88
CA GLU A 221 -19.10 1.46 32.83
C GLU A 221 -17.86 0.59 33.05
N LEU A 222 -17.18 0.18 31.98
CA LEU A 222 -15.99 -0.66 32.07
C LEU A 222 -14.79 0.09 32.62
N ALA A 223 -14.63 1.37 32.25
CA ALA A 223 -13.60 2.22 32.81
C ALA A 223 -13.77 2.39 34.33
N ASP A 224 -15.00 2.60 34.80
CA ASP A 224 -15.30 2.74 36.22
C ASP A 224 -15.13 1.41 36.98
N GLN A 225 -15.66 0.31 36.45
CA GLN A 225 -15.56 -1.02 37.08
C GLN A 225 -14.11 -1.46 37.28
N LEU A 226 -13.24 -1.20 36.30
CA LEU A 226 -11.83 -1.57 36.33
C LEU A 226 -10.92 -0.43 36.84
N GLN A 227 -11.49 0.75 37.11
CA GLN A 227 -10.77 1.96 37.51
C GLN A 227 -9.66 2.31 36.52
N LEU A 228 -9.97 2.23 35.22
CA LEU A 228 -9.05 2.53 34.12
C LEU A 228 -8.91 4.03 33.92
N SER A 229 -7.77 4.44 33.36
CA SER A 229 -7.54 5.83 32.97
C SER A 229 -8.25 6.18 31.66
N ASP A 230 -8.28 5.25 30.70
CA ASP A 230 -8.96 5.41 29.41
C ASP A 230 -9.09 4.06 28.68
N ILE A 231 -9.96 4.00 27.66
CA ILE A 231 -10.08 2.90 26.72
C ILE A 231 -10.00 3.45 25.30
N ARG A 232 -9.06 2.92 24.51
CA ARG A 232 -8.69 3.40 23.18
C ARG A 232 -8.66 2.29 22.15
N TRP A 233 -8.62 2.70 20.88
CA TRP A 233 -8.52 1.81 19.72
C TRP A 233 -7.38 2.29 18.84
N GLN A 234 -6.52 1.38 18.40
CA GLN A 234 -5.45 1.69 17.46
C GLN A 234 -6.00 1.94 16.05
N ARG A 235 -6.98 1.15 15.62
CA ARG A 235 -7.59 1.23 14.29
C ARG A 235 -8.93 1.95 14.34
N SER A 236 -9.22 2.71 13.29
CA SER A 236 -10.50 3.40 13.07
C SER A 236 -11.60 2.43 12.66
N TRP A 237 -11.97 1.52 13.56
CA TRP A 237 -13.13 0.66 13.38
C TRP A 237 -14.43 1.44 13.53
N GLY A 238 -15.49 0.99 12.84
CA GLY A 238 -16.83 1.53 13.01
C GLY A 238 -17.41 1.25 14.41
N VAL A 239 -18.42 2.01 14.81
CA VAL A 239 -18.99 2.02 16.17
C VAL A 239 -19.43 0.61 16.60
N ALA A 240 -20.10 -0.14 15.72
CA ALA A 240 -20.59 -1.49 16.01
C ALA A 240 -19.48 -2.47 16.43
N HIS A 241 -18.33 -2.40 15.76
CA HIS A 241 -17.19 -3.26 16.06
C HIS A 241 -16.56 -2.89 17.41
N ARG A 242 -16.46 -1.59 17.71
CA ARG A 242 -15.99 -1.12 19.03
C ARG A 242 -16.91 -1.59 20.15
N CYS A 243 -18.24 -1.56 19.98
CA CYS A 243 -19.18 -2.11 20.96
C CYS A 243 -18.94 -3.60 21.19
N SER A 244 -18.73 -4.37 20.13
CA SER A 244 -18.47 -5.82 20.23
C SER A 244 -17.21 -6.12 21.03
N GLN A 245 -16.16 -5.31 20.88
CA GLN A 245 -14.93 -5.41 21.66
C GLN A 245 -15.16 -5.10 23.15
N LEU A 246 -15.94 -4.06 23.46
CA LEU A 246 -16.31 -3.74 24.84
C LEU A 246 -17.18 -4.82 25.49
N HIS A 247 -18.15 -5.39 24.77
CA HIS A 247 -18.91 -6.54 25.27
C HIS A 247 -18.01 -7.75 25.52
N SER A 248 -17.03 -7.98 24.65
CA SER A 248 -16.06 -9.05 24.84
C SER A 248 -15.23 -8.83 26.11
N LEU A 249 -14.82 -7.59 26.38
CA LEU A 249 -14.15 -7.23 27.63
C LEU A 249 -15.07 -7.39 28.85
N SER A 250 -16.32 -6.92 28.77
CA SER A 250 -17.33 -7.08 29.84
C SER A 250 -17.51 -8.56 30.22
N ARG A 251 -17.57 -9.45 29.23
CA ARG A 251 -17.68 -10.89 29.46
C ARG A 251 -16.45 -11.46 30.18
N LEU A 252 -15.25 -10.98 29.86
CA LEU A 252 -14.03 -11.38 30.57
C LEU A 252 -14.03 -10.92 32.03
N ILE A 253 -14.51 -9.70 32.32
CA ILE A 253 -14.62 -9.19 33.68
C ILE A 253 -15.55 -10.08 34.52
N GLN A 254 -16.68 -10.51 33.95
CA GLN A 254 -17.61 -11.42 34.62
C GLN A 254 -16.98 -12.78 34.95
N GLN A 255 -16.07 -13.26 34.10
CA GLN A 255 -15.40 -14.55 34.30
C GLN A 255 -14.25 -14.47 35.32
N ASN A 256 -13.46 -13.38 35.29
CA ASN A 256 -12.23 -13.26 36.07
C ASN A 256 -12.06 -11.85 36.71
N PRO A 257 -12.95 -11.43 37.62
CA PRO A 257 -12.97 -10.05 38.11
C PRO A 257 -11.72 -9.67 38.90
N GLU A 258 -11.15 -10.59 39.69
CA GLU A 258 -9.98 -10.29 40.55
C GLU A 258 -8.70 -10.02 39.76
N THR A 259 -8.44 -10.80 38.70
CA THR A 259 -7.25 -10.63 37.85
C THR A 259 -7.28 -9.28 37.13
N LEU A 260 -8.47 -8.83 36.70
CA LEU A 260 -8.60 -7.60 35.92
C LEU A 260 -8.47 -6.34 36.78
N LYS A 261 -8.62 -6.42 38.12
CA LYS A 261 -8.32 -5.29 39.03
C LYS A 261 -6.85 -4.86 38.98
N MET A 262 -5.96 -5.71 38.50
CA MET A 262 -4.54 -5.37 38.29
C MET A 262 -4.35 -4.29 37.21
N ALA A 263 -5.35 -4.03 36.38
CA ALA A 263 -5.32 -3.00 35.34
C ALA A 263 -5.65 -1.59 35.86
N LYS A 264 -5.95 -1.43 37.15
CA LYS A 264 -6.29 -0.14 37.75
C LYS A 264 -5.27 0.95 37.40
N GLY A 265 -5.78 2.11 36.98
CA GLY A 265 -4.99 3.28 36.59
C GLY A 265 -4.30 3.16 35.23
N ARG A 266 -4.51 2.06 34.48
CA ARG A 266 -3.95 1.87 33.14
C ARG A 266 -4.92 2.29 32.05
N THR A 267 -4.38 2.58 30.88
CA THR A 267 -5.16 2.72 29.65
C THR A 267 -5.20 1.37 28.93
N LEU A 268 -6.40 0.95 28.51
CA LEU A 268 -6.56 -0.21 27.62
C LEU A 268 -6.56 0.26 26.16
N LEU A 269 -5.87 -0.49 25.30
CA LEU A 269 -5.79 -0.22 23.87
C LEU A 269 -6.16 -1.49 23.09
N PHE A 270 -7.20 -1.44 22.26
CA PHE A 270 -7.51 -2.53 21.33
C PHE A 270 -6.63 -2.45 20.09
N THR A 271 -5.92 -3.55 19.80
CA THR A 271 -4.79 -3.64 18.86
C THR A 271 -4.81 -4.97 18.11
N ASP A 272 -3.88 -5.16 17.18
CA ASP A 272 -3.76 -6.45 16.46
C ASP A 272 -3.10 -7.54 17.32
N GLU A 273 -2.33 -7.17 18.34
CA GLU A 273 -1.57 -8.06 19.22
C GLU A 273 -1.87 -7.81 20.69
N THR A 274 -1.83 -8.85 21.53
CA THR A 274 -1.99 -8.74 22.99
C THR A 274 -0.65 -8.53 23.70
N GLY A 275 -0.54 -7.56 24.60
CA GLY A 275 0.70 -7.25 25.29
C GLY A 275 0.66 -5.95 26.10
N MET A 276 1.82 -5.31 26.27
CA MET A 276 1.93 -3.93 26.76
C MET A 276 2.80 -3.13 25.81
N ASN A 277 2.36 -1.93 25.44
CA ASN A 277 3.15 -1.08 24.54
C ASN A 277 4.25 -0.32 25.28
N ALA A 278 5.14 0.33 24.52
CA ALA A 278 6.20 1.19 25.05
C ALA A 278 5.73 2.34 25.96
N SER A 279 4.48 2.79 25.82
CA SER A 279 3.86 3.84 26.65
C SER A 279 3.28 3.30 27.97
N GLY A 280 3.31 2.00 28.21
CA GLY A 280 2.72 1.37 29.40
C GLY A 280 1.21 1.11 29.30
N HIS A 281 0.63 1.23 28.10
CA HIS A 281 -0.77 0.88 27.83
C HIS A 281 -0.93 -0.63 27.62
N VAL A 282 -2.01 -1.19 28.17
CA VAL A 282 -2.32 -2.61 28.07
C VAL A 282 -3.02 -2.87 26.74
N MET A 283 -2.41 -3.69 25.90
CA MET A 283 -2.85 -4.00 24.55
C MET A 283 -3.69 -5.28 24.53
N LEU A 284 -4.90 -5.20 23.98
CA LEU A 284 -5.80 -6.34 23.78
C LEU A 284 -5.94 -6.63 22.29
N GLY A 285 -5.39 -7.77 21.87
CA GLY A 285 -5.46 -8.26 20.49
C GLY A 285 -6.90 -8.57 20.10
N THR A 286 -7.40 -7.95 19.04
CA THR A 286 -8.82 -8.07 18.64
C THR A 286 -9.19 -9.45 18.10
N MET A 287 -8.19 -10.24 17.71
CA MET A 287 -8.35 -11.61 17.23
C MET A 287 -8.09 -12.66 18.33
N ASP A 288 -7.64 -12.22 19.50
CA ASP A 288 -7.27 -13.13 20.59
C ASP A 288 -8.47 -13.56 21.42
N VAL A 289 -8.38 -14.75 21.99
CA VAL A 289 -9.41 -15.30 22.89
C VAL A 289 -9.26 -14.74 24.31
N HIS A 290 -10.36 -14.72 25.07
CA HIS A 290 -10.42 -14.22 26.45
C HIS A 290 -9.35 -14.78 27.39
N HIS A 291 -8.97 -16.05 27.21
CA HIS A 291 -7.92 -16.68 28.00
C HIS A 291 -6.54 -16.04 27.77
N GLN A 292 -6.24 -15.58 26.55
CA GLN A 292 -4.99 -14.90 26.27
C GLN A 292 -4.95 -13.52 26.93
N TRP A 293 -6.08 -12.80 26.94
CA TRP A 293 -6.21 -11.55 27.67
C TRP A 293 -6.07 -11.78 29.19
N ALA A 294 -6.70 -12.81 29.76
CA ALA A 294 -6.57 -13.13 31.18
C ALA A 294 -5.10 -13.34 31.59
N LYS A 295 -4.34 -14.11 30.81
CA LYS A 295 -2.89 -14.31 31.01
C LYS A 295 -2.09 -13.02 30.95
N LEU A 296 -2.48 -12.05 30.12
CA LEU A 296 -1.84 -10.75 30.09
C LEU A 296 -2.06 -10.02 31.43
N PHE A 297 -3.29 -10.00 31.94
CA PHE A 297 -3.60 -9.35 33.22
C PHE A 297 -2.81 -9.96 34.39
N GLU A 298 -2.68 -11.29 34.45
CA GLU A 298 -1.84 -11.99 35.45
C GLU A 298 -0.37 -11.55 35.39
N ARG A 299 0.13 -11.23 34.19
CA ARG A 299 1.53 -10.82 33.96
C ARG A 299 1.79 -9.33 34.17
N LEU A 300 0.78 -8.50 34.46
CA LEU A 300 0.94 -7.03 34.57
C LEU A 300 1.95 -6.60 35.64
N SER A 301 2.13 -7.37 36.71
CA SER A 301 3.16 -7.09 37.72
C SER A 301 4.57 -7.12 37.12
N SER A 302 4.85 -8.10 36.26
CA SER A 302 6.13 -8.24 35.57
C SER A 302 6.36 -7.09 34.58
N TYR A 303 5.32 -6.67 33.86
CA TYR A 303 5.38 -5.51 32.98
C TYR A 303 5.61 -4.21 33.74
N THR A 304 4.97 -4.03 34.90
CA THR A 304 5.19 -2.86 35.75
C THR A 304 6.64 -2.78 36.24
N TYR A 305 7.28 -3.92 36.52
CA TYR A 305 8.71 -3.96 36.85
C TYR A 305 9.58 -3.57 35.64
N LEU A 306 9.25 -4.07 34.45
CA LEU A 306 9.96 -3.71 33.21
C LEU A 306 9.80 -2.23 32.86
N GLU A 307 8.62 -1.65 33.05
CA GLU A 307 8.35 -0.22 32.89
C GLU A 307 9.22 0.64 33.82
N ARG A 308 9.41 0.25 35.08
CA ARG A 308 10.34 0.94 35.98
C ARG A 308 11.78 0.88 35.46
N LYS A 309 12.21 -0.29 34.97
CA LYS A 309 13.54 -0.44 34.34
C LYS A 309 13.68 0.43 33.10
N LEU A 310 12.64 0.49 32.27
CA LEU A 310 12.58 1.31 31.08
C LEU A 310 12.78 2.79 31.42
N LEU A 311 12.03 3.31 32.40
CA LEU A 311 12.14 4.69 32.87
C LEU A 311 13.57 5.01 33.36
N HIS A 312 14.17 4.11 34.14
CA HIS A 312 15.57 4.28 34.58
C HIS A 312 16.56 4.27 33.41
N LEU A 313 16.33 3.45 32.39
CA LEU A 313 17.18 3.40 31.21
C LEU A 313 17.04 4.67 30.36
N GLN A 314 15.82 5.16 30.16
CA GLN A 314 15.56 6.45 29.51
C GLN A 314 16.23 7.60 30.27
N ASP A 315 16.12 7.63 31.60
CA ASP A 315 16.77 8.65 32.42
C ASP A 315 18.30 8.61 32.26
N ARG A 316 18.92 7.43 32.26
CA ARG A 316 20.36 7.28 32.02
C ARG A 316 20.78 7.78 30.63
N ILE A 317 20.00 7.46 29.59
CA ILE A 317 20.24 7.96 28.24
C ILE A 317 20.09 9.48 28.20
N SER A 318 19.04 10.02 28.82
CA SER A 318 18.76 11.45 28.91
C SER A 318 19.95 12.20 29.52
N HIS A 319 20.48 11.70 30.63
CA HIS A 319 21.65 12.27 31.29
C HIS A 319 22.89 12.29 30.39
N LEU A 320 23.15 11.23 29.63
CA LEU A 320 24.27 11.17 28.67
C LEU A 320 24.08 12.15 27.50
N LEU A 321 22.83 12.39 27.10
CA LEU A 321 22.47 13.24 25.97
C LEU A 321 22.01 14.64 26.41
N GLY A 322 22.58 15.19 27.49
CA GLY A 322 22.38 16.60 27.85
C GLY A 322 20.98 16.96 28.38
N GLY A 323 20.25 15.98 28.91
CA GLY A 323 18.93 16.14 29.50
C GLY A 323 17.77 16.12 28.50
N ILE A 324 17.98 15.54 27.32
CA ILE A 324 16.92 15.36 26.31
C ILE A 324 15.91 14.30 26.76
N GLU A 325 14.61 14.55 26.55
CA GLU A 325 13.55 13.61 26.91
C GLU A 325 13.38 12.56 25.81
N ILE A 326 13.50 11.27 26.15
CA ILE A 326 13.22 10.18 25.21
C ILE A 326 11.74 9.83 25.32
N VAL A 327 11.01 10.02 24.23
CA VAL A 327 9.56 9.80 24.16
C VAL A 327 9.21 8.73 23.15
N HIS A 328 8.07 8.08 23.38
CA HIS A 328 7.40 7.22 22.42
C HIS A 328 6.11 7.91 21.99
N ILE A 329 5.94 8.20 20.70
CA ILE A 329 4.74 8.88 20.16
C ILE A 329 3.94 7.85 19.35
N GLU A 330 2.81 7.43 19.89
CA GLU A 330 1.98 6.33 19.35
C GLU A 330 1.47 6.62 17.94
N GLU A 331 1.16 7.88 17.62
CA GLU A 331 0.65 8.28 16.31
C GLU A 331 1.72 8.30 15.22
N GLN A 332 3.00 8.34 15.59
CA GLN A 332 4.13 8.52 14.66
C GLN A 332 5.04 7.29 14.57
N GLN A 333 4.88 6.32 15.46
CA GLN A 333 5.72 5.14 15.54
C GLN A 333 4.91 3.87 15.39
N SER A 334 5.55 2.82 14.89
CA SER A 334 4.99 1.48 14.94
C SER A 334 4.68 1.11 16.39
N LEU A 335 3.57 0.41 16.59
CA LEU A 335 3.21 -0.11 17.90
C LEU A 335 4.27 -1.13 18.32
N LEU A 336 5.12 -0.75 19.28
CA LEU A 336 6.16 -1.61 19.83
C LEU A 336 5.74 -2.12 21.21
N THR A 337 6.02 -3.39 21.46
CA THR A 337 5.92 -3.93 22.82
C THR A 337 6.97 -3.29 23.72
N ILE A 338 6.69 -3.24 25.02
CA ILE A 338 7.61 -2.69 26.00
C ILE A 338 8.95 -3.46 26.04
N GLU A 339 8.95 -4.77 25.80
CA GLU A 339 10.17 -5.58 25.69
C GLU A 339 11.03 -5.18 24.48
N GLU A 340 10.42 -5.00 23.31
CA GLU A 340 11.13 -4.60 22.10
C GLU A 340 11.72 -3.19 22.25
N TYR A 341 10.93 -2.27 22.80
CA TYR A 341 11.38 -0.90 23.04
C TYR A 341 12.50 -0.85 24.08
N TYR A 342 12.41 -1.64 25.16
CA TYR A 342 13.49 -1.77 26.14
C TYR A 342 14.79 -2.28 25.50
N ARG A 343 14.73 -3.34 24.68
CA ARG A 343 15.91 -3.87 23.96
C ARG A 343 16.54 -2.84 23.02
N MET A 344 15.69 -2.05 22.35
CA MET A 344 16.14 -0.97 21.47
C MET A 344 16.92 0.09 22.25
N LEU A 345 16.36 0.56 23.38
CA LEU A 345 17.03 1.53 24.25
C LEU A 345 18.30 0.96 24.88
N GLU A 346 18.32 -0.31 25.26
CA GLU A 346 19.49 -0.96 25.87
C GLU A 346 20.65 -1.03 24.87
N THR A 347 20.34 -1.40 23.62
CA THR A 347 21.31 -1.41 22.51
C THR A 347 21.87 -0.01 22.27
N PHE A 348 21.00 1.00 22.22
CA PHE A 348 21.40 2.40 22.05
C PHE A 348 22.26 2.90 23.21
N TYR A 349 21.85 2.61 24.46
CA TYR A 349 22.56 2.99 25.68
C TYR A 349 23.98 2.44 25.72
N ASN A 350 24.16 1.15 25.42
CA ASN A 350 25.47 0.51 25.42
C ASN A 350 26.42 1.14 24.38
N LYS A 351 25.88 1.61 23.25
CA LYS A 351 26.64 2.33 22.22
C LYS A 351 27.03 3.75 22.65
N LEU A 352 26.17 4.45 23.38
CA LEU A 352 26.49 5.75 23.95
C LEU A 352 27.59 5.63 25.02
N LEU A 353 27.52 4.59 25.85
CA LEU A 353 28.55 4.32 26.86
C LEU A 353 29.93 4.04 26.26
N SER A 354 30.00 3.27 25.18
CA SER A 354 31.27 2.91 24.55
C SER A 354 31.97 4.09 23.86
N SER A 355 31.19 5.06 23.36
CA SER A 355 31.69 6.18 22.58
C SER A 355 32.07 7.43 23.39
N ARG A 356 31.62 7.54 24.65
CA ARG A 356 31.89 8.68 25.56
C ARG A 356 31.67 10.05 24.90
N MET A 357 30.43 10.36 24.53
CA MET A 357 30.06 11.65 23.95
C MET A 357 30.07 12.78 24.99
N PRO A 358 30.91 13.82 24.87
CA PRO A 358 30.93 14.93 25.81
C PRO A 358 29.81 15.94 25.48
N ILE A 359 28.61 15.71 26.01
CA ILE A 359 27.49 16.65 25.93
C ILE A 359 27.30 17.32 27.30
N HIS A 360 27.14 18.64 27.32
CA HIS A 360 26.85 19.34 28.58
C HIS A 360 25.50 18.86 29.14
N PRO A 361 25.40 18.46 30.42
CA PRO A 361 24.21 17.80 31.01
C PRO A 361 22.88 18.57 30.95
N ARG A 362 22.91 19.85 30.56
CA ARG A 362 21.72 20.71 30.47
C ARG A 362 21.50 21.33 29.09
N SER A 363 22.35 21.01 28.11
CA SER A 363 22.33 21.65 26.79
C SER A 363 21.04 21.37 25.99
N LEU A 364 20.43 20.20 26.18
CA LEU A 364 19.30 19.71 25.40
C LEU A 364 18.02 19.55 26.24
N ARG A 365 17.95 20.17 27.42
CA ARG A 365 16.72 20.18 28.23
C ARG A 365 15.54 20.79 27.47
N CYS A 366 14.35 20.27 27.75
CA CYS A 366 13.08 20.63 27.11
C CYS A 366 12.99 20.27 25.62
N LEU A 367 13.96 19.52 25.08
CA LEU A 367 13.86 18.92 23.77
C LEU A 367 13.48 17.45 23.91
N LYS A 368 12.83 16.93 22.87
CA LYS A 368 12.35 15.54 22.83
C LYS A 368 13.05 14.78 21.72
N MET A 369 13.31 13.50 21.94
CA MET A 369 13.77 12.59 20.90
C MET A 369 12.94 11.32 20.88
N ILE A 370 12.83 10.77 19.68
CA ILE A 370 12.23 9.49 19.38
C ILE A 370 13.32 8.57 18.88
N LEU A 371 13.37 7.35 19.41
CA LEU A 371 14.26 6.31 18.92
C LEU A 371 13.54 5.44 17.88
N GLN A 372 14.17 5.22 16.72
CA GLN A 372 13.67 4.35 15.67
C GLN A 372 14.64 3.19 15.39
N SER A 373 14.11 2.03 15.03
CA SER A 373 14.90 0.84 14.65
C SER A 373 15.44 0.90 13.22
N ASP A 374 15.17 1.99 12.50
CA ASP A 374 15.57 2.16 11.11
C ASP A 374 17.08 2.36 10.93
N ARG A 375 17.50 2.42 9.66
CA ARG A 375 18.90 2.65 9.24
C ARG A 375 19.10 4.04 8.64
N PHE A 376 18.15 4.96 8.82
CA PHE A 376 18.26 6.28 8.22
C PHE A 376 19.26 7.14 9.00
N ALA A 377 19.52 8.37 8.55
CA ALA A 377 20.32 9.33 9.31
C ALA A 377 19.45 10.02 10.38
N PRO A 378 20.04 10.51 11.48
CA PRO A 378 19.33 11.39 12.41
C PRO A 378 18.67 12.55 11.68
N ARG A 379 17.42 12.85 12.02
CA ARG A 379 16.65 13.94 11.42
C ARG A 379 15.85 14.71 12.45
N LEU A 380 15.60 15.99 12.17
CA LEU A 380 14.78 16.86 13.01
C LEU A 380 13.38 16.90 12.40
N HIS A 381 12.37 16.52 13.18
CA HIS A 381 10.99 16.60 12.73
C HIS A 381 10.49 18.06 12.76
N GLU A 382 9.55 18.39 11.88
CA GLU A 382 8.90 19.71 11.84
C GLU A 382 8.22 20.10 13.16
N MET A 383 7.88 19.10 13.98
CA MET A 383 7.26 19.26 15.30
C MET A 383 8.28 19.45 16.45
N GLY A 384 9.57 19.62 16.12
CA GLY A 384 10.62 19.99 17.07
C GLY A 384 11.23 18.84 17.87
N HIS A 385 10.84 17.59 17.61
CA HIS A 385 11.50 16.43 18.20
C HIS A 385 12.54 15.84 17.24
N TYR A 386 13.60 15.27 17.80
CA TYR A 386 14.58 14.53 17.03
C TYR A 386 14.12 13.12 16.75
N ILE A 387 14.42 12.61 15.56
CA ILE A 387 14.20 11.22 15.19
C ILE A 387 15.59 10.60 15.04
N ILE A 388 15.93 9.72 15.97
CA ILE A 388 17.26 9.15 16.12
C ILE A 388 17.21 7.64 15.79
N PRO A 389 17.95 7.19 14.78
CA PRO A 389 18.16 5.78 14.50
C PRO A 389 18.96 5.10 15.61
N THR A 390 18.56 3.91 16.02
CA THR A 390 19.25 3.11 17.05
C THR A 390 20.71 2.82 16.66
N LEU A 391 20.98 2.72 15.36
CA LEU A 391 22.28 2.37 14.81
C LEU A 391 23.14 3.60 14.43
N CYS A 392 22.72 4.83 14.74
CA CYS A 392 23.46 6.03 14.36
C CYS A 392 24.88 6.09 14.97
N ASP A 393 25.83 6.68 14.24
CA ASP A 393 27.18 6.92 14.76
C ASP A 393 27.18 7.98 15.88
N PRO A 394 27.80 7.73 17.05
CA PRO A 394 27.78 8.66 18.18
C PRO A 394 28.41 10.02 17.90
N ALA A 395 29.50 10.11 17.14
CA ALA A 395 30.12 11.41 16.84
C ALA A 395 29.20 12.25 15.94
N SER A 396 28.62 11.62 14.92
CA SER A 396 27.64 12.24 14.02
C SER A 396 26.38 12.67 14.78
N LEU A 397 25.90 11.84 15.70
CA LEU A 397 24.76 12.15 16.58
C LEU A 397 25.02 13.40 17.44
N GLN A 398 26.21 13.49 18.06
CA GLN A 398 26.55 14.60 18.94
C GLN A 398 26.48 15.93 18.17
N TRP A 399 27.17 15.98 17.03
CA TRP A 399 27.20 17.16 16.19
C TRP A 399 25.79 17.55 15.72
N PHE A 400 25.00 16.56 15.30
CA PHE A 400 23.64 16.76 14.84
C PHE A 400 22.74 17.37 15.91
N LEU A 401 22.74 16.80 17.12
CA LEU A 401 21.92 17.29 18.23
C LEU A 401 22.24 18.75 18.59
N LEU A 402 23.53 19.07 18.73
CA LEU A 402 23.97 20.41 19.13
C LEU A 402 23.66 21.45 18.06
N THR A 403 23.95 21.15 16.79
CA THR A 403 23.78 22.06 15.66
C THR A 403 22.31 22.42 15.43
N HIS A 404 21.39 21.48 15.63
CA HIS A 404 19.96 21.70 15.36
C HIS A 404 19.15 22.06 16.62
N SER A 405 19.80 22.24 17.77
CA SER A 405 19.12 22.49 19.05
C SER A 405 18.25 23.75 19.06
N GLN A 406 18.73 24.85 18.49
CA GLN A 406 17.97 26.09 18.39
C GLN A 406 16.73 25.91 17.48
N GLN A 407 16.92 25.31 16.31
CA GLN A 407 15.82 25.02 15.38
C GLN A 407 14.77 24.09 16.01
N ALA A 408 15.20 23.09 16.80
CA ALA A 408 14.28 22.20 17.52
C ALA A 408 13.42 22.96 18.54
N ARG A 409 13.99 23.92 19.27
CA ARG A 409 13.25 24.78 20.22
C ARG A 409 12.23 25.67 19.50
N GLU A 410 12.62 26.27 18.39
CA GLU A 410 11.74 27.11 17.57
C GLU A 410 10.58 26.31 16.98
N ASN A 411 10.87 25.11 16.46
CA ASN A 411 9.84 24.20 15.95
C ASN A 411 8.87 23.75 17.05
N LEU A 412 9.37 23.46 18.25
CA LEU A 412 8.51 23.08 19.39
C LEU A 412 7.58 24.21 19.79
N LYS A 413 8.10 25.44 19.89
CA LYS A 413 7.29 26.63 20.18
C LYS A 413 6.22 26.86 19.10
N ARG A 414 6.60 26.79 17.82
CA ARG A 414 5.66 26.92 16.70
C ARG A 414 4.58 25.83 16.74
N LYS A 415 4.93 24.58 17.09
CA LYS A 415 3.96 23.50 17.25
C LYS A 415 2.93 23.84 18.33
N GLU A 416 3.37 24.31 19.50
CA GLU A 416 2.47 24.70 20.59
C GLU A 416 1.51 25.81 20.17
N GLU A 417 2.02 26.83 19.49
CA GLU A 417 1.22 27.93 18.91
C GLU A 417 0.19 27.39 17.90
N LEU A 418 0.61 26.51 16.98
CA LEU A 418 -0.29 25.90 15.99
C LEU A 418 -1.36 25.01 16.63
N THR A 419 -1.03 24.23 17.66
CA THR A 419 -2.02 23.40 18.37
C THR A 419 -3.09 24.25 19.04
N PHE A 420 -2.70 25.39 19.64
CA PHE A 420 -3.66 26.33 20.22
C PHE A 420 -4.59 26.92 19.16
N VAL A 421 -4.03 27.45 18.06
CA VAL A 421 -4.81 28.03 16.95
C VAL A 421 -5.73 27.00 16.29
N GLU A 422 -5.27 25.75 16.12
CA GLU A 422 -6.07 24.66 15.60
C GLU A 422 -7.31 24.38 16.47
N GLN A 423 -7.14 24.30 17.79
CA GLN A 423 -8.24 24.04 18.72
C GLN A 423 -9.28 25.17 18.71
N GLU A 424 -8.82 26.42 18.69
CA GLU A 424 -9.68 27.60 18.63
C GLU A 424 -10.50 27.62 17.34
N LEU A 425 -9.84 27.45 16.19
CA LEU A 425 -10.51 27.44 14.88
C LEU A 425 -11.42 26.24 14.68
N THR A 426 -11.04 25.07 15.19
CA THR A 426 -11.90 23.87 15.13
C THR A 426 -13.19 24.12 15.89
N THR A 427 -13.11 24.72 17.09
CA THR A 427 -14.28 25.07 17.89
C THR A 427 -15.14 26.11 17.19
N LEU A 428 -14.53 27.20 16.70
CA LEU A 428 -15.22 28.24 15.95
C LEU A 428 -15.94 27.70 14.70
N CYS A 429 -15.25 26.87 13.91
CA CYS A 429 -15.79 26.28 12.69
C CYS A 429 -16.96 25.34 13.00
N LYS A 430 -16.82 24.53 14.05
CA LYS A 430 -17.88 23.64 14.53
C LYS A 430 -19.15 24.43 14.87
N ASP A 431 -19.00 25.50 15.65
CA ASP A 431 -20.12 26.31 16.13
C ASP A 431 -20.79 27.09 14.98
N ARG A 432 -19.99 27.76 14.12
CA ARG A 432 -20.52 28.51 12.97
C ARG A 432 -21.26 27.63 11.97
N SER A 433 -20.74 26.44 11.69
CA SER A 433 -21.38 25.50 10.76
C SER A 433 -22.47 24.65 11.43
N SER A 434 -22.74 24.88 12.72
CA SER A 434 -23.69 24.10 13.52
C SER A 434 -23.44 22.60 13.41
N LEU A 435 -22.17 22.18 13.39
CA LEU A 435 -21.76 20.79 13.30
C LEU A 435 -21.94 20.12 14.67
N SER A 436 -22.52 18.92 14.67
CA SER A 436 -22.61 18.11 15.89
C SER A 436 -21.21 17.64 16.33
N ARG A 437 -20.35 17.30 15.37
CA ARG A 437 -18.96 16.88 15.61
C ARG A 437 -18.04 17.33 14.47
N LEU A 438 -16.86 17.82 14.83
CA LEU A 438 -15.77 18.12 13.90
C LEU A 438 -14.47 17.53 14.45
N TYR A 439 -13.75 16.76 13.64
CA TYR A 439 -12.45 16.21 13.98
C TYR A 439 -11.63 15.94 12.70
N LYS A 440 -10.36 15.56 12.87
CA LYS A 440 -9.47 15.22 11.76
C LYS A 440 -8.93 13.80 11.86
N GLU A 441 -8.59 13.20 10.73
CA GLU A 441 -7.77 11.98 10.71
C GLU A 441 -6.34 12.26 11.19
N PRO A 442 -5.64 11.29 11.81
CA PRO A 442 -4.26 11.47 12.28
C PRO A 442 -3.24 11.87 11.20
N SER A 443 -3.53 11.57 9.94
CA SER A 443 -2.72 11.96 8.77
C SER A 443 -2.76 13.47 8.47
N ILE A 444 -3.75 14.18 8.99
CA ILE A 444 -3.95 15.62 8.73
C ILE A 444 -3.14 16.46 9.71
N SER A 445 -2.24 17.28 9.16
CA SER A 445 -1.40 18.17 9.96
C SER A 445 -2.22 19.30 10.61
N CYS A 446 -1.68 19.94 11.66
CA CYS A 446 -2.32 21.10 12.29
C CYS A 446 -2.57 22.22 11.28
N VAL A 447 -1.60 22.47 10.39
CA VAL A 447 -1.69 23.51 9.37
C VAL A 447 -2.81 23.21 8.38
N GLN A 448 -2.91 21.96 7.90
CA GLN A 448 -3.99 21.54 6.99
C GLN A 448 -5.37 21.68 7.64
N MET A 449 -5.50 21.31 8.92
CA MET A 449 -6.75 21.47 9.67
C MET A 449 -7.12 22.95 9.84
N ILE A 450 -6.15 23.79 10.21
CA ILE A 450 -6.33 25.25 10.34
C ILE A 450 -6.81 25.86 9.04
N ASP A 451 -6.14 25.55 7.92
CA ASP A 451 -6.49 26.11 6.61
C ASP A 451 -7.87 25.64 6.16
N CYS A 452 -8.20 24.37 6.39
CA CYS A 452 -9.54 23.85 6.11
C CYS A 452 -10.62 24.54 6.95
N CYS A 453 -10.40 24.70 8.26
CA CYS A 453 -11.34 25.37 9.16
C CYS A 453 -11.55 26.84 8.79
N LYS A 454 -10.48 27.57 8.42
CA LYS A 454 -10.59 28.96 7.93
C LYS A 454 -11.49 29.03 6.71
N ARG A 455 -11.23 28.18 5.71
CA ARG A 455 -12.03 28.13 4.48
C ARG A 455 -13.50 27.79 4.75
N LEU A 456 -13.78 26.81 5.62
CA LEU A 456 -15.16 26.47 6.02
C LEU A 456 -15.86 27.60 6.79
N THR A 457 -15.09 28.41 7.53
CA THR A 457 -15.60 29.55 8.29
C THR A 457 -15.91 30.75 7.40
N GLU A 458 -15.11 30.96 6.35
CA GLU A 458 -15.29 32.01 5.33
C GLU A 458 -16.38 31.65 4.33
N GLU A 459 -16.46 30.38 3.95
CA GLU A 459 -17.43 29.82 3.00
C GLU A 459 -18.32 28.77 3.68
N PRO A 460 -19.35 29.20 4.45
CA PRO A 460 -20.19 28.28 5.20
C PRO A 460 -21.02 27.38 4.26
N LEU A 461 -20.96 26.07 4.50
CA LEU A 461 -21.70 25.05 3.75
C LEU A 461 -22.96 24.65 4.53
N LEU A 462 -24.12 25.18 4.14
CA LEU A 462 -25.40 24.99 4.85
C LEU A 462 -25.81 23.52 5.00
N CYS A 463 -25.41 22.66 4.05
CA CYS A 463 -25.68 21.23 4.04
C CYS A 463 -24.97 20.45 5.17
N LEU A 464 -24.07 21.08 5.92
CA LEU A 464 -23.36 20.45 7.05
C LEU A 464 -24.06 20.56 8.40
N THR A 465 -25.15 21.33 8.50
CA THR A 465 -25.86 21.57 9.76
C THR A 465 -26.28 20.26 10.44
N GLY A 466 -25.84 20.04 11.66
CA GLY A 466 -26.13 18.84 12.46
C GLY A 466 -25.32 17.59 12.08
N MET A 467 -24.46 17.66 11.06
CA MET A 467 -23.67 16.52 10.60
C MET A 467 -22.44 16.27 11.50
N HIS A 468 -21.86 15.09 11.32
CA HIS A 468 -20.53 14.77 11.83
C HIS A 468 -19.53 14.89 10.69
N LEU A 469 -18.52 15.75 10.85
CA LEU A 469 -17.52 16.02 9.83
C LEU A 469 -16.13 15.56 10.28
N CYS A 470 -15.48 14.78 9.43
CA CYS A 470 -14.11 14.33 9.54
C CYS A 470 -13.28 14.97 8.41
N ILE A 471 -12.21 15.67 8.76
CA ILE A 471 -11.26 16.19 7.78
C ILE A 471 -10.24 15.08 7.46
N SER A 472 -10.09 14.75 6.19
CA SER A 472 -9.28 13.65 5.65
C SER A 472 -8.53 14.08 4.38
N HIS A 473 -8.11 13.10 3.56
CA HIS A 473 -7.53 13.32 2.23
C HIS A 473 -8.47 12.94 1.08
N TYR A 474 -9.67 12.46 1.38
CA TYR A 474 -10.56 11.86 0.39
C TYR A 474 -12.02 12.06 0.79
N TYR A 475 -12.90 12.11 -0.22
CA TYR A 475 -14.34 12.13 0.02
C TYR A 475 -14.86 10.74 0.36
N SER A 476 -15.61 10.61 1.45
CA SER A 476 -16.27 9.35 1.80
C SER A 476 -17.42 9.56 2.79
N VAL A 477 -18.37 8.62 2.83
CA VAL A 477 -19.39 8.55 3.88
C VAL A 477 -19.16 7.28 4.68
N LEU A 478 -18.72 7.42 5.93
CA LEU A 478 -18.42 6.28 6.79
C LEU A 478 -19.68 5.46 7.09
N GLN A 479 -19.49 4.23 7.55
CA GLN A 479 -20.61 3.32 7.88
C GLN A 479 -21.51 3.90 8.98
N ASP A 480 -20.91 4.65 9.91
CA ASP A 480 -21.62 5.27 11.04
C ASP A 480 -22.18 6.67 10.71
N GLY A 481 -22.11 7.10 9.44
CA GLY A 481 -22.72 8.35 8.97
C GLY A 481 -21.85 9.61 9.07
N ASP A 482 -20.60 9.49 9.51
CA ASP A 482 -19.65 10.62 9.49
C ASP A 482 -19.23 10.91 8.04
N LEU A 483 -19.23 12.19 7.67
CA LEU A 483 -18.78 12.69 6.38
C LEU A 483 -17.27 12.93 6.42
N CYS A 484 -16.53 12.34 5.48
CA CYS A 484 -15.12 12.63 5.28
C CYS A 484 -14.95 13.55 4.09
N ILE A 485 -14.26 14.68 4.28
CA ILE A 485 -13.90 15.61 3.20
C ILE A 485 -12.38 15.85 3.19
N PRO A 486 -11.76 16.01 2.00
CA PRO A 486 -10.35 16.36 1.90
C PRO A 486 -10.12 17.76 2.47
N TRP A 487 -9.05 17.96 3.25
CA TRP A 487 -8.69 19.29 3.80
C TRP A 487 -8.56 20.39 2.73
N ASN A 488 -8.14 19.99 1.52
CA ASN A 488 -7.95 20.84 0.34
C ASN A 488 -9.10 20.72 -0.67
N TRP A 489 -10.33 20.50 -0.20
CA TRP A 489 -11.53 20.40 -1.03
C TRP A 489 -11.64 21.53 -2.07
N LYS A 490 -12.20 21.23 -3.23
CA LYS A 490 -12.46 22.18 -4.33
C LYS A 490 -13.94 22.51 -4.37
N ARG A 491 -14.27 23.74 -4.74
CA ARG A 491 -15.66 24.20 -4.83
C ARG A 491 -16.28 23.90 -6.18
#